data_AF-A0A498FIW0-F1
#
_entry.id   AF-A0A498FIW0-F1
#
_cell.length_a   1.000
_cell.length_b   1.000
_cell.length_c   1.000
_cell.angle_alpha   90.00
_cell.angle_beta   90.00
_cell.angle_gamma   90.00
#
_symmetry.space_group_name_H-M   'P 1'
#
loop_
_entity.id
_entity.type
_entity.pdbx_description
1 polymer ?
#
loop_
_entity_poly.entity_id
_entity_poly.type
_entity_poly.pdbx_seq_one_letter_code
_entity_poly.pdbx_strand_id
1 'polypeptide(L)'
;MLSPLVIDTFLLDYHLGHIILFGLLVSLLGAAPLKSQKVIASILAVFGVVFLMAPYTTMPPTFILLGVPLVLVGALLWTMAR
;
A
#
# COMPACT_ATOMS: atom_id res chain seq x y z
N MET A 1 3.22 -26.60 -14.59
CA MET A 1 2.66 -26.78 -13.23
C MET A 1 3.66 -26.17 -12.28
N LEU A 2 3.30 -25.10 -11.56
CA LEU A 2 4.20 -24.51 -10.56
C LEU A 2 4.40 -25.53 -9.45
N SER A 3 5.65 -25.80 -9.04
CA SER A 3 5.90 -26.78 -7.99
C SER A 3 5.36 -26.23 -6.65
N PRO A 4 4.83 -27.08 -5.75
CA PRO A 4 4.43 -26.67 -4.41
C PRO A 4 5.55 -25.93 -3.65
N LEU A 5 6.81 -26.28 -3.93
CA LEU A 5 7.99 -25.63 -3.35
C LEU A 5 8.13 -24.15 -3.74
N VAL A 6 7.71 -23.78 -4.96
CA VAL A 6 7.71 -22.38 -5.45
C VAL A 6 6.60 -21.57 -4.77
N ILE A 7 5.46 -22.20 -4.50
CA ILE A 7 4.33 -21.57 -3.80
C ILE A 7 4.69 -21.34 -2.33
N ASP A 8 5.34 -22.33 -1.69
CA ASP A 8 5.80 -22.21 -0.30
C ASP A 8 6.88 -21.14 -0.13
N THR A 9 7.84 -21.03 -1.05
CA THR A 9 8.87 -19.97 -0.99
C THR A 9 8.30 -18.59 -1.26
N PHE A 10 7.32 -18.46 -2.16
CA PHE A 10 6.57 -17.20 -2.32
C PHE A 10 5.82 -16.83 -1.03
N LEU A 11 5.15 -17.78 -0.37
CA LEU A 11 4.46 -17.51 0.90
C LEU A 11 5.43 -17.20 2.05
N LEU A 12 6.65 -17.74 2.02
CA LEU A 12 7.71 -17.50 3.02
C LEU A 12 8.39 -16.13 2.85
N ASP A 13 8.64 -15.68 1.62
CA ASP A 13 9.34 -14.41 1.35
C ASP A 13 8.39 -13.24 1.05
N TYR A 14 7.21 -13.53 0.48
CA TYR A 14 6.24 -12.54 0.00
C TYR A 14 5.13 -12.31 1.04
N HIS A 15 5.49 -11.48 2.01
CA HIS A 15 4.58 -11.01 3.05
C HIS A 15 3.41 -10.21 2.47
N LEU A 16 2.29 -10.17 3.21
CA LEU A 16 1.06 -9.42 2.83
C LEU A 16 1.35 -7.97 2.45
N GLY A 17 2.37 -7.36 3.07
CA GLY A 17 2.82 -6.00 2.78
C GLY A 17 3.24 -5.75 1.32
N HIS A 18 3.83 -6.74 0.64
CA HIS A 18 4.18 -6.60 -0.77
C HIS A 18 2.95 -6.52 -1.67
N ILE A 19 1.92 -7.31 -1.37
CA ILE A 19 0.66 -7.31 -2.13
C ILE A 19 -0.05 -5.96 -1.95
N ILE A 20 -0.10 -5.44 -0.72
CA ILE A 20 -0.68 -4.13 -0.43
C ILE A 20 0.13 -3.02 -1.13
N LEU A 21 1.47 -3.09 -1.10
CA LEU A 21 2.35 -2.13 -1.79
C LEU A 21 2.14 -2.17 -3.30
N PHE A 22 2.02 -3.36 -3.89
CA PHE A 22 1.70 -3.52 -5.30
C PHE A 22 0.34 -2.91 -5.64
N GLY A 23 -0.68 -3.16 -4.81
CA GLY A 23 -2.00 -2.54 -4.94
C GLY A 23 -1.94 -1.00 -4.89
N LEU A 24 -1.10 -0.44 -4.01
CA LEU A 24 -0.87 1.00 -3.94
C LEU A 24 -0.28 1.53 -5.26
N LEU A 25 0.77 0.88 -5.78
CA LEU A 25 1.40 1.27 -7.04
C LEU A 25 0.43 1.20 -8.22
N VAL A 26 -0.33 0.11 -8.35
CA VAL A 26 -1.36 -0.05 -9.38
C VAL A 26 -2.42 1.03 -9.26
N SER A 27 -2.88 1.34 -8.04
CA SER A 27 -3.87 2.39 -7.80
C SER A 27 -3.34 3.78 -8.20
N LEU A 28 -2.09 4.09 -7.85
CA LEU A 28 -1.43 5.35 -8.25
C LEU A 28 -1.28 5.45 -9.77
N LEU A 29 -0.86 4.37 -10.44
CA LEU A 29 -0.74 4.31 -11.89
C LEU A 29 -2.11 4.46 -12.58
N GLY A 30 -3.14 3.82 -12.04
CA GLY A 30 -4.51 3.96 -12.54
C GLY A 30 -5.10 5.36 -12.35
N ALA A 31 -4.71 6.05 -11.28
CA ALA A 31 -5.13 7.42 -11.01
C ALA A 31 -4.29 8.49 -11.73
N ALA A 32 -3.07 8.17 -12.16
CA ALA A 32 -2.18 9.08 -12.87
C ALA A 32 -2.85 9.84 -14.05
N PRO A 33 -3.62 9.20 -14.97
CA PRO A 33 -4.25 9.91 -16.08
C PRO A 33 -5.37 10.87 -15.63
N LEU A 34 -5.92 10.71 -14.42
CA LEU A 34 -6.99 11.57 -13.91
C LEU A 34 -6.48 12.97 -13.51
N LYS A 35 -5.16 13.12 -13.31
CA LYS A 35 -4.50 14.38 -12.88
C LYS A 35 -5.13 15.04 -11.64
N SER A 36 -5.87 14.26 -10.84
CA SER A 36 -6.58 14.76 -9.67
C SER A 36 -5.76 14.55 -8.41
N GLN A 37 -5.29 15.65 -7.83
CA GLN A 37 -4.53 15.62 -6.59
C GLN A 37 -5.36 15.03 -5.44
N LYS A 38 -6.68 15.27 -5.40
CA LYS A 38 -7.58 14.69 -4.40
C LYS A 38 -7.65 13.17 -4.50
N VAL A 39 -7.70 12.61 -5.71
CA VAL A 39 -7.72 11.15 -5.89
C VAL A 39 -6.40 10.53 -5.42
N ILE A 40 -5.26 11.12 -5.80
CA ILE A 40 -3.94 10.64 -5.36
C ILE A 40 -3.82 10.72 -3.83
N ALA A 41 -4.24 11.83 -3.23
CA ALA A 41 -4.26 12.03 -1.79
C ALA A 41 -5.12 10.98 -1.07
N SER A 42 -6.31 10.69 -1.57
CA SER A 42 -7.19 9.63 -1.05
C SER A 42 -6.53 8.26 -1.13
N ILE A 43 -5.90 7.91 -2.26
CA ILE A 43 -5.20 6.63 -2.42
C ILE A 43 -4.12 6.49 -1.35
N LEU A 44 -3.26 7.51 -1.18
CA LEU A 44 -2.20 7.48 -0.18
C LEU A 44 -2.75 7.36 1.25
N ALA A 45 -3.79 8.13 1.59
CA ALA A 45 -4.39 8.07 2.92
C ALA A 45 -5.05 6.71 3.20
N VAL A 46 -5.82 6.18 2.25
CA VAL A 46 -6.50 4.89 2.39
C VAL A 46 -5.49 3.75 2.51
N PHE A 47 -4.50 3.69 1.64
CA PHE A 47 -3.46 2.66 1.76
C PHE A 47 -2.65 2.83 3.04
N GLY A 48 -2.39 4.06 3.49
CA GLY A 48 -1.76 4.31 4.78
C GLY A 48 -2.55 3.70 5.95
N VAL A 49 -3.87 3.87 5.97
CA VAL A 49 -4.75 3.23 6.95
C VAL A 49 -4.70 1.69 6.81
N VAL A 50 -4.76 1.16 5.59
CA VAL A 50 -4.67 -0.29 5.34
C VAL A 50 -3.36 -0.88 5.87
N PHE A 51 -2.22 -0.20 5.66
CA PHE A 51 -0.93 -0.60 6.22
C PHE A 51 -0.94 -0.62 7.76
N LEU A 52 -1.56 0.38 8.40
CA LEU A 52 -1.65 0.45 9.87
C LEU A 52 -2.61 -0.57 10.48
N MET A 53 -3.64 -0.99 9.74
CA MET A 53 -4.61 -2.00 10.19
C MET A 53 -4.17 -3.43 9.89
N ALA A 54 -3.06 -3.64 9.18
CA ALA A 54 -2.59 -4.96 8.82
C ALA A 54 -2.09 -5.74 10.07
N PRO A 55 -2.40 -7.06 10.17
CA PRO A 55 -2.00 -7.85 11.32
C PRO A 55 -0.49 -8.17 11.32
N TYR A 56 0.16 -7.95 12.47
CA TYR A 56 1.59 -8.21 12.70
C TYR A 56 2.04 -9.66 12.42
N THR A 57 1.10 -10.62 12.45
CA THR A 57 1.39 -12.04 12.17
C THR A 57 1.69 -12.33 10.71
N THR A 58 1.28 -11.44 9.80
CA THR A 58 1.40 -11.65 8.35
C THR A 58 2.30 -10.63 7.65
N MET A 59 2.86 -9.69 8.41
CA MET A 59 3.49 -8.51 7.86
C MET A 59 4.59 -7.95 8.77
N PRO A 60 5.80 -7.73 8.24
CA PRO A 60 6.89 -7.13 9.00
C PRO A 60 6.52 -5.73 9.52
N PRO A 61 7.03 -5.32 10.70
CA PRO A 61 6.73 -4.02 11.29
C PRO A 61 7.06 -2.83 10.38
N THR A 62 8.06 -2.98 9.51
CA THR A 62 8.49 -1.94 8.55
C THR A 62 7.35 -1.52 7.62
N PHE A 63 6.56 -2.47 7.12
CA PHE A 63 5.42 -2.12 6.27
C PHE A 63 4.28 -1.49 7.07
N ILE A 64 4.02 -1.95 8.29
CA ILE A 64 2.99 -1.34 9.15
C ILE A 64 3.36 0.12 9.43
N LEU A 65 4.62 0.37 9.76
CA LEU A 65 5.15 1.73 9.98
C LEU A 65 5.14 2.61 8.73
N LEU A 66 5.22 2.04 7.52
CA LEU A 66 5.03 2.77 6.26
C LEU A 66 3.65 3.44 6.17
N GLY A 67 2.65 2.89 6.86
CA GLY A 67 1.32 3.47 6.90
C GLY A 67 1.28 4.88 7.53
N VAL A 68 2.15 5.16 8.52
CA VAL A 68 2.20 6.47 9.20
C VAL A 68 2.49 7.62 8.21
N PRO A 69 3.63 7.62 7.48
CA PRO A 69 3.90 8.69 6.52
C PRO A 69 2.87 8.73 5.39
N LEU A 70 2.31 7.58 4.97
CA LEU A 70 1.27 7.56 3.93
C LEU A 70 -0.01 8.29 4.36
N VAL A 71 -0.49 8.08 5.59
CA VAL A 71 -1.65 8.81 6.12
C VAL A 71 -1.35 10.30 6.23
N LEU A 72 -0.18 10.67 6.76
CA LEU A 72 0.20 12.06 6.93
C LEU A 72 0.32 12.79 5.58
N VAL A 73 1.05 12.20 4.63
CA VAL A 73 1.22 12.76 3.28
C VAL A 73 -0.11 12.80 2.55
N GLY A 74 -0.93 11.75 2.63
CA GLY A 74 -2.26 11.72 2.04
C GLY A 74 -3.17 12.84 2.57
N ALA A 75 -3.21 13.02 3.90
CA ALA A 75 -3.99 14.09 4.52
C ALA A 75 -3.49 15.49 4.14
N LEU A 76 -2.17 15.71 4.16
CA LEU A 76 -1.55 16.97 3.74
C LEU A 76 -1.89 17.27 2.28
N LEU A 77 -1.65 16.33 1.36
CA LEU A 77 -1.95 16.49 -0.06
C LEU A 77 -3.43 16.77 -0.32
N TRP A 78 -4.33 16.16 0.47
CA TRP A 78 -5.77 16.42 0.38
C TRP A 78 -6.11 17.87 0.73
N THR A 79 -5.57 18.38 1.84
CA THR A 79 -5.81 19.77 2.27
C THR A 79 -5.18 20.82 1.36
N MET A 80 -4.10 20.47 0.66
CA MET A 80 -3.42 21.35 -0.30
C MET A 80 -3.99 21.27 -1.72
N ALA A 81 -4.87 20.30 -2.00
CA ALA A 81 -5.41 20.09 -3.33
C ALA A 81 -6.34 21.26 -3.74
N ARG A 82 -6.04 21.84 -4.91
CA ARG A 82 -6.83 22.91 -5.52
C ARG A 82 -7.93 22.34 -6.42
#